data_AF-A0A016S8A8-F1
#
_entry.id   AF-A0A016S8A8-F1
#
_cell.length_a   1.000
_cell.length_b   1.000
_cell.length_c   1.000
_cell.angle_alpha   90.00
_cell.angle_beta   90.00
_cell.angle_gamma   90.00
#
_symmetry.space_group_name_H-M   'P 1'
#
loop_
_entity.id
_entity.type
_entity.pdbx_description
1 polymer ?
#
loop_
_entity_poly.entity_id
_entity_poly.type
_entity_poly.pdbx_seq_one_letter_code
_entity_poly.pdbx_strand_id
1 'polypeptide(L)'
;MYHQIILTRFATMQLLVIFLFYSSVLVSQNYAGTTCTVTKIIHLKQDPEKCSALDLNTYLDDDLATDPNLFDFIKNIGVYDTFLLRGSNLRSLTNLDVIKLRDGSQVIITENKDLRKIPKFDWKAGDKVLFTVAENHNLDTTELLKAIKAKKVKGARVQRPFACGDRRRKSEHCRIIEGILVLEDPRNLNLPKLEEVYGRVILSGSNLEKLPHMPKLKKIEWMDNKKLPAITIENNPNLKSIAELANIENIVLGRGRMNVVIRNNPKLCIEPENMQKSFVKKYAAHVRECGSHPSLRRSNFKQAAFHDTPGRADPNGTRGKIPWLQEKLGVGNSGVSYNYETHCM
;
A
#
# COMPACT_ATOMS: atom_id res chain seq x y z
N MET A 1 21.45 32.89 65.40
CA MET A 1 20.48 33.40 64.40
C MET A 1 20.62 32.81 62.99
N TYR A 2 21.80 32.37 62.54
CA TYR A 2 21.97 31.82 61.18
C TYR A 2 21.37 30.43 60.93
N HIS A 3 21.21 29.59 61.95
CA HIS A 3 20.66 28.23 61.79
C HIS A 3 19.12 28.17 61.65
N GLN A 4 18.37 29.14 62.19
CA GLN A 4 16.90 29.12 62.07
C GLN A 4 16.39 29.54 60.69
N ILE A 5 17.18 30.30 59.93
CA ILE A 5 16.79 30.81 58.59
C ILE A 5 16.96 29.72 57.51
N ILE A 6 17.90 28.79 57.69
CA ILE A 6 18.16 27.71 56.72
C ILE A 6 17.10 26.62 56.80
N LEU A 7 16.66 26.27 58.01
CA LEU A 7 15.60 25.27 58.24
C LEU A 7 14.22 25.71 57.70
N THR A 8 13.88 27.00 57.79
CA THR A 8 12.61 27.53 57.26
C THR A 8 12.56 27.53 55.72
N ARG A 9 13.70 27.71 55.05
CA ARG A 9 13.77 27.64 53.57
C ARG A 9 13.72 26.22 53.03
N PHE A 10 14.23 25.24 53.77
CA PHE A 10 14.12 23.83 53.38
C PHE A 10 12.69 23.29 53.50
N ALA A 11 11.97 23.66 54.56
CA ALA A 11 10.58 23.23 54.76
C ALA A 11 9.61 23.83 53.72
N THR A 12 9.80 25.11 53.34
CA THR A 12 8.98 25.76 52.31
C THR A 12 9.26 25.20 50.91
N MET A 13 10.49 24.81 50.60
CA MET A 13 10.84 24.21 49.31
C MET A 13 10.32 22.77 49.18
N GLN A 14 10.33 21.98 50.27
CA GLN A 14 9.72 20.64 50.28
C GLN A 14 8.19 20.69 50.13
N LEU A 15 7.52 21.66 50.77
CA LEU A 15 6.06 21.87 50.59
C LEU A 15 5.71 22.27 49.15
N LEU A 16 6.52 23.09 48.49
CA LEU A 16 6.32 23.50 47.09
C LEU A 16 6.54 22.33 46.12
N VAL A 17 7.52 21.48 46.36
CA VAL A 17 7.78 20.27 45.57
C VAL A 17 6.64 19.26 45.78
N ILE A 18 6.16 19.06 47.01
CA ILE A 18 5.00 18.20 47.29
C ILE A 18 3.72 18.78 46.65
N PHE A 19 3.50 20.10 46.65
CA PHE A 19 2.36 20.72 45.95
C PHE A 19 2.47 20.56 44.42
N LEU A 20 3.67 20.63 43.85
CA LEU A 20 3.91 20.39 42.42
C LEU A 20 3.77 18.91 42.05
N PHE A 21 4.09 17.99 42.97
CA PHE A 21 3.85 16.55 42.77
C PHE A 21 2.39 16.15 43.01
N TYR A 22 1.65 16.78 43.92
CA TYR A 22 0.22 16.53 44.11
C TYR A 22 -0.67 17.20 43.06
N SER A 23 -0.24 18.32 42.47
CA SER A 23 -0.94 18.93 41.32
C SER A 23 -0.66 18.22 39.99
N SER A 24 0.38 17.38 39.91
CA SER A 24 0.68 16.57 38.72
C SER A 24 0.15 15.13 38.78
N VAL A 25 -0.35 14.67 39.93
CA VAL A 25 -0.89 13.30 40.12
C VAL A 25 -2.43 13.24 40.10
N LEU A 26 -3.14 14.37 39.98
CA LEU A 26 -4.61 14.41 39.85
C LEU A 26 -5.07 15.35 38.73
N VAL A 27 -4.57 15.10 37.53
CA VAL A 27 -5.31 15.45 36.30
C VAL A 27 -5.65 14.17 35.57
N SER A 28 -6.35 13.28 36.27
CA SER A 28 -7.43 12.56 35.62
C SER A 28 -8.41 13.65 35.17
N GLN A 29 -8.33 14.04 33.90
CA GLN A 29 -9.40 14.82 33.28
C GLN A 29 -10.66 13.96 33.37
N ASN A 30 -11.40 14.11 34.47
CA ASN A 30 -12.81 13.79 34.52
C ASN A 30 -13.45 14.67 33.44
N TYR A 31 -13.51 14.16 32.22
CA TYR A 31 -14.34 14.72 31.18
C TYR A 31 -15.79 14.52 31.65
N ALA A 32 -16.27 15.45 32.47
CA ALA A 32 -17.63 15.48 32.99
C ALA A 32 -18.60 15.93 31.90
N GLY A 33 -18.67 15.16 30.82
CA GLY A 33 -19.53 15.45 29.70
C GLY A 33 -20.22 14.19 29.19
N THR A 34 -21.41 14.35 28.64
CA THR A 34 -22.22 13.25 28.09
C THR A 34 -21.54 12.69 26.84
N THR A 35 -21.27 11.39 26.82
CA THR A 35 -20.89 10.67 25.59
C THR A 35 -22.17 10.22 24.89
N CYS A 36 -22.32 10.58 23.62
CA CYS A 36 -23.43 10.14 22.80
C CYS A 36 -23.04 8.89 22.03
N THR A 37 -23.77 7.80 22.26
CA THR A 37 -23.53 6.52 21.61
C THR A 37 -24.49 6.33 20.44
N VAL A 38 -23.96 6.32 19.23
CA VAL A 38 -24.69 6.22 17.96
C VAL A 38 -24.32 4.90 17.28
N THR A 39 -25.18 3.91 17.44
CA THR A 39 -25.01 2.56 16.85
C THR A 39 -26.17 2.14 15.98
N LYS A 40 -27.26 2.92 15.99
CA LYS A 40 -28.49 2.71 15.23
C LYS A 40 -29.06 4.04 14.77
N ILE A 41 -29.83 4.05 13.68
CA ILE A 41 -30.51 5.26 13.18
C ILE A 41 -31.33 5.96 14.28
N ILE A 42 -32.02 5.21 15.14
CA ILE A 42 -32.86 5.78 16.18
C ILE A 42 -32.09 6.69 17.16
N HIS A 43 -30.78 6.51 17.30
CA HIS A 43 -29.94 7.36 18.15
C HIS A 43 -29.71 8.76 17.57
N LEU A 44 -29.91 8.95 16.26
CA LEU A 44 -29.84 10.27 15.61
C LEU A 44 -30.97 11.22 16.06
N LYS A 45 -32.00 10.72 16.74
CA LYS A 45 -33.07 11.54 17.35
C LYS A 45 -32.65 12.22 18.66
N GLN A 46 -31.50 11.83 19.22
CA GLN A 46 -30.94 12.49 20.39
C GLN A 46 -30.52 13.92 20.03
N ASP A 47 -30.46 14.79 21.03
CA ASP A 47 -30.01 16.17 20.86
C ASP A 47 -28.46 16.22 20.81
N PRO A 48 -27.86 16.52 19.65
CA PRO A 48 -26.40 16.50 19.50
C PRO A 48 -25.71 17.63 20.28
N GLU A 49 -26.42 18.70 20.66
CA GLU A 49 -25.83 19.82 21.41
C GLU A 49 -25.47 19.43 22.85
N LYS A 50 -26.05 18.33 23.35
CA LYS A 50 -25.73 17.76 24.67
C LYS A 50 -24.52 16.82 24.63
N CYS A 51 -24.01 16.49 23.44
CA CYS A 51 -22.92 15.54 23.26
C CYS A 51 -21.56 16.23 23.46
N SER A 52 -20.87 15.86 24.53
CA SER A 52 -19.48 16.30 24.76
C SER A 52 -18.46 15.41 24.02
N ALA A 53 -18.84 14.17 23.74
CA ALA A 53 -18.04 13.17 23.05
C ALA A 53 -18.94 12.23 22.24
N LEU A 54 -18.35 11.58 21.23
CA LEU A 54 -19.04 10.68 20.33
C LEU A 54 -18.46 9.26 20.41
N ASP A 55 -19.37 8.29 20.54
CA ASP A 55 -19.15 6.89 20.24
C ASP A 55 -20.03 6.50 19.03
N LEU A 56 -19.46 6.53 17.83
CA LEU A 56 -20.12 6.16 16.58
C LEU A 56 -19.67 4.77 16.14
N ASN A 57 -20.63 3.90 15.81
CA ASN A 57 -20.34 2.63 15.16
C ASN A 57 -21.40 2.29 14.10
N THR A 58 -21.06 2.54 12.84
CA THR A 58 -21.93 2.24 11.69
C THR A 58 -21.83 0.80 11.19
N TYR A 59 -21.03 -0.08 11.83
CA TYR A 59 -20.97 -1.50 11.47
C TYR A 59 -22.16 -2.30 12.02
N LEU A 60 -22.91 -1.72 12.95
CA LEU A 60 -24.03 -2.38 13.62
C LEU A 60 -25.38 -2.09 12.96
N ASP A 61 -25.41 -1.13 12.03
CA ASP A 61 -26.60 -0.68 11.32
C ASP A 61 -26.14 -0.08 9.97
N ASP A 62 -26.38 -0.81 8.88
CA ASP A 62 -25.96 -0.39 7.53
C ASP A 62 -26.68 0.89 7.07
N ASP A 63 -27.91 1.10 7.53
CA ASP A 63 -28.71 2.25 7.13
C ASP A 63 -28.15 3.54 7.78
N LEU A 64 -27.59 3.44 8.99
CA LEU A 64 -27.01 4.57 9.74
C LEU A 64 -25.94 5.33 8.94
N ALA A 65 -25.05 4.61 8.24
CA ALA A 65 -23.96 5.21 7.47
C ALA A 65 -24.45 6.07 6.30
N THR A 66 -25.67 5.83 5.83
CA THR A 66 -26.27 6.48 4.66
C THR A 66 -27.42 7.42 5.02
N ASP A 67 -27.83 7.46 6.29
CA ASP A 67 -28.89 8.33 6.76
C ASP A 67 -28.52 9.81 6.53
N PRO A 68 -29.43 10.62 5.95
CA PRO A 68 -29.14 12.03 5.66
C PRO A 68 -28.87 12.87 6.92
N ASN A 69 -29.36 12.47 8.09
CA ASN A 69 -29.18 13.21 9.34
C ASN A 69 -27.85 12.90 10.04
N LEU A 70 -27.11 11.87 9.60
CA LEU A 70 -25.86 11.47 10.25
C LEU A 70 -24.87 12.63 10.30
N PHE A 71 -24.68 13.34 9.19
CA PHE A 71 -23.76 14.48 9.13
C PHE A 71 -24.17 15.56 10.14
N ASP A 72 -25.44 15.94 10.13
CA ASP A 72 -25.95 17.01 10.99
C ASP A 72 -25.81 16.69 12.48
N PHE A 73 -25.92 15.41 12.84
CA PHE A 73 -25.68 14.95 14.19
C PHE A 73 -24.20 15.06 14.60
N ILE A 74 -23.27 14.59 13.77
CA ILE A 74 -21.86 14.47 14.16
C ILE A 74 -21.04 15.74 13.93
N LYS A 75 -21.51 16.66 13.07
CA LYS A 75 -20.66 17.71 12.48
C LYS A 75 -20.02 18.66 13.49
N ASN A 76 -20.61 18.83 14.67
CA ASN A 76 -20.17 19.78 15.70
C ASN A 76 -19.61 19.10 16.97
N ILE A 77 -19.52 17.77 17.03
CA ILE A 77 -19.01 17.07 18.20
C ILE A 77 -17.48 17.06 18.15
N GLY A 78 -16.83 17.71 19.13
CA GLY A 78 -15.38 17.98 19.12
C GLY A 78 -14.48 16.90 19.72
N VAL A 79 -15.04 15.82 20.27
CA VAL A 79 -14.28 14.73 20.90
C VAL A 79 -14.80 13.38 20.41
N TYR A 80 -13.90 12.53 19.90
CA TYR A 80 -14.23 11.16 19.50
C TYR A 80 -13.55 10.16 20.43
N ASP A 81 -14.37 9.32 21.08
CA ASP A 81 -13.90 8.17 21.85
C ASP A 81 -13.79 6.99 20.86
N THR A 82 -14.93 6.53 20.34
CA THR A 82 -15.02 5.56 19.26
C THR A 82 -15.60 6.21 18.00
N PHE A 83 -14.92 6.12 16.87
CA PHE A 83 -15.41 6.61 15.59
C PHE A 83 -15.21 5.55 14.50
N LEU A 84 -16.21 4.67 14.33
CA LEU A 84 -16.20 3.61 13.31
C LEU A 84 -17.21 3.97 12.22
N LEU A 85 -16.71 4.54 11.12
CA LEU A 85 -17.48 4.91 9.94
C LEU A 85 -17.12 4.01 8.77
N ARG A 86 -18.12 3.29 8.27
CA ARG A 86 -17.98 2.42 7.10
C ARG A 86 -19.05 2.69 6.06
N GLY A 87 -18.66 2.71 4.79
CA GLY A 87 -19.60 2.64 3.67
C GLY A 87 -20.46 3.89 3.48
N SER A 88 -20.05 5.03 4.02
CA SER A 88 -20.83 6.26 3.98
C SER A 88 -20.66 7.05 2.68
N ASN A 89 -21.66 7.88 2.38
CA ASN A 89 -21.65 8.88 1.29
C ASN A 89 -21.24 10.28 1.78
N LEU A 90 -20.77 10.41 3.02
CA LEU A 90 -20.28 11.67 3.56
C LEU A 90 -19.06 12.18 2.77
N ARG A 91 -19.07 13.48 2.45
CA ARG A 91 -17.91 14.19 1.85
C ARG A 91 -16.94 14.73 2.90
N SER A 92 -17.43 14.98 4.11
CA SER A 92 -16.72 15.44 5.30
C SER A 92 -17.31 14.78 6.54
N LEU A 93 -16.52 14.67 7.60
CA LEU A 93 -16.94 14.12 8.90
C LEU A 93 -17.43 15.19 9.87
N THR A 94 -16.97 16.43 9.71
CA THR A 94 -17.20 17.50 10.68
C THR A 94 -17.02 18.88 10.04
N ASN A 95 -17.57 19.90 10.68
CA ASN A 95 -17.31 21.31 10.43
C ASN A 95 -16.12 21.84 11.24
N LEU A 96 -15.61 21.07 12.19
CA LEU A 96 -14.49 21.44 13.06
C LEU A 96 -13.17 21.14 12.37
N ASP A 97 -12.19 22.03 12.55
CA ASP A 97 -10.83 21.81 12.04
C ASP A 97 -10.09 20.71 12.80
N VAL A 98 -10.38 20.58 14.10
CA VAL A 98 -9.69 19.69 15.03
C VAL A 98 -10.71 18.88 15.83
N ILE A 99 -10.48 17.57 15.90
CA ILE A 99 -11.16 16.64 16.79
C ILE A 99 -10.17 16.12 17.83
N LYS A 100 -10.57 16.16 19.09
CA LYS A 100 -9.77 15.61 20.20
C LYS A 100 -10.03 14.12 20.36
N LEU A 101 -8.98 13.37 20.63
CA LEU A 101 -9.01 11.96 20.99
C LEU A 101 -8.51 11.79 22.42
N ARG A 102 -9.09 10.83 23.15
CA ARG A 102 -8.70 10.44 24.50
C ARG A 102 -7.76 9.22 24.45
N ASP A 103 -7.14 8.91 25.59
CA ASP A 103 -6.43 7.64 25.73
C ASP A 103 -7.41 6.47 25.55
N GLY A 104 -7.08 5.55 24.66
CA GLY A 104 -7.94 4.43 24.26
C GLY A 104 -8.83 4.69 23.03
N SER A 105 -8.84 5.90 22.47
CA SER A 105 -9.70 6.23 21.32
C SER A 105 -9.40 5.41 20.07
N GLN A 106 -10.45 5.13 19.30
CA GLN A 106 -10.36 4.38 18.05
C GLN A 106 -11.02 5.16 16.90
N VAL A 107 -10.29 5.34 15.81
CA VAL A 107 -10.78 5.98 14.59
C VAL A 107 -10.62 5.01 13.43
N ILE A 108 -11.73 4.44 12.99
CA ILE A 108 -11.81 3.51 11.87
C ILE A 108 -12.71 4.11 10.78
N ILE A 109 -12.12 4.42 9.64
CA ILE A 109 -12.80 5.09 8.52
C ILE A 109 -12.56 4.25 7.27
N THR A 110 -13.56 3.50 6.82
CA THR A 110 -13.38 2.54 5.72
C THR A 110 -14.46 2.60 4.66
N GLU A 111 -14.08 2.31 3.40
CA GLU A 111 -15.03 2.07 2.31
C GLU A 111 -15.97 3.27 2.02
N ASN A 112 -15.56 4.50 2.34
CA ASN A 112 -16.36 5.71 2.09
C ASN A 112 -16.03 6.27 0.71
N LYS A 113 -17.02 6.29 -0.18
CA LYS A 113 -16.79 6.60 -1.60
C LYS A 113 -16.54 8.08 -1.83
N ASP A 114 -17.29 8.94 -1.15
CA ASP A 114 -17.30 10.38 -1.41
C ASP A 114 -16.45 11.19 -0.45
N LEU A 115 -15.86 10.55 0.57
CA LEU A 115 -15.08 11.22 1.60
C LEU A 115 -13.79 11.80 1.01
N ARG A 116 -13.61 13.12 1.14
CA ARG A 116 -12.46 13.84 0.56
C ARG A 116 -11.48 14.35 1.60
N LYS A 117 -11.98 14.70 2.79
CA LYS A 117 -11.20 15.31 3.86
C LYS A 117 -11.62 14.73 5.21
N ILE A 118 -10.65 14.57 6.09
CA ILE A 118 -10.82 14.28 7.51
C ILE A 118 -10.29 15.47 8.33
N PRO A 119 -10.80 15.69 9.56
CA PRO A 119 -10.28 16.73 10.44
C PRO A 119 -8.85 16.40 10.89
N LYS A 120 -8.18 17.39 11.48
CA LYS A 120 -6.97 17.11 12.27
C LYS A 120 -7.38 16.40 13.54
N PHE A 121 -6.62 15.38 13.92
CA PHE A 121 -6.79 14.73 15.21
C PHE A 121 -5.75 15.24 16.20
N ASP A 122 -6.19 15.59 17.40
CA ASP A 122 -5.31 15.97 18.50
C ASP A 122 -5.44 15.01 19.68
N TRP A 123 -4.29 14.65 20.27
CA TRP A 123 -4.17 13.69 21.37
C TRP A 123 -2.85 13.89 22.09
N LYS A 124 -2.77 13.51 23.36
CA LYS A 124 -1.55 13.74 24.15
C LYS A 124 -0.47 12.73 23.76
N ALA A 125 0.78 13.14 23.91
CA ALA A 125 1.91 12.23 23.71
C ALA A 125 1.86 11.12 24.77
N GLY A 126 1.91 9.86 24.32
CA GLY A 126 1.80 8.69 25.19
C GLY A 126 0.42 8.01 25.17
N ASP A 127 -0.63 8.72 24.76
CA ASP A 127 -1.97 8.16 24.62
C ASP A 127 -1.98 7.01 23.60
N LYS A 128 -2.73 5.95 23.91
CA LYS A 128 -2.99 4.83 23.02
C LYS A 128 -4.15 5.18 22.12
N VAL A 129 -3.86 5.52 20.87
CA VAL A 129 -4.88 5.77 19.84
C VAL A 129 -4.71 4.77 18.69
N LEU A 130 -5.84 4.24 18.20
CA LEU A 130 -5.86 3.34 17.06
C LEU A 130 -6.43 4.05 15.83
N PHE A 131 -5.69 4.00 14.72
CA PHE A 131 -6.15 4.48 13.42
C PHE A 131 -6.20 3.34 12.42
N THR A 132 -7.37 3.14 11.81
CA THR A 132 -7.55 2.30 10.61
C THR A 132 -8.28 3.09 9.54
N VAL A 133 -7.58 3.55 8.52
CA VAL A 133 -8.16 4.32 7.40
C VAL A 133 -7.81 3.62 6.10
N ALA A 134 -8.81 3.06 5.42
CA ALA A 134 -8.60 2.24 4.22
C ALA A 134 -9.78 2.31 3.25
N GLU A 135 -9.53 2.08 1.96
CA GLU A 135 -10.58 2.04 0.92
C GLU A 135 -11.40 3.34 0.77
N ASN A 136 -10.77 4.50 1.05
CA ASN A 136 -11.33 5.84 0.80
C ASN A 136 -10.56 6.51 -0.35
N HIS A 137 -10.86 6.13 -1.59
CA HIS A 137 -10.04 6.49 -2.77
C HIS A 137 -9.97 7.99 -3.07
N ASN A 138 -10.92 8.80 -2.58
CA ASN A 138 -10.92 10.26 -2.74
C ASN A 138 -10.29 11.01 -1.55
N LEU A 139 -9.87 10.29 -0.51
CA LEU A 139 -9.41 10.88 0.74
C LEU A 139 -7.92 11.25 0.70
N ASP A 140 -7.62 12.50 1.04
CA ASP A 140 -6.25 12.92 1.35
C ASP A 140 -5.90 12.57 2.81
N THR A 141 -4.97 11.63 2.99
CA THR A 141 -4.48 11.20 4.31
C THR A 141 -3.13 11.83 4.70
N THR A 142 -2.62 12.78 3.91
CA THR A 142 -1.27 13.34 4.06
C THR A 142 -1.01 13.86 5.47
N GLU A 143 -1.92 14.68 5.99
CA GLU A 143 -1.76 15.30 7.32
C GLU A 143 -1.87 14.27 8.46
N LEU A 144 -2.77 13.29 8.34
CA LEU A 144 -2.89 12.20 9.32
C LEU A 144 -1.61 11.35 9.37
N LEU A 145 -1.06 10.98 8.21
CA LEU A 145 0.18 10.22 8.12
C LEU A 145 1.37 10.99 8.74
N LYS A 146 1.47 12.30 8.49
CA LYS A 146 2.48 13.16 9.15
C LYS A 146 2.34 13.13 10.67
N ALA A 147 1.11 13.29 11.19
CA ALA A 147 0.85 13.29 12.63
C ALA A 147 1.17 11.94 13.28
N ILE A 148 0.76 10.83 12.67
CA ILE A 148 1.05 9.46 13.11
C ILE A 148 2.57 9.23 13.19
N LYS A 149 3.32 9.65 12.16
CA LYS A 149 4.78 9.51 12.14
C LYS A 149 5.45 10.37 13.20
N ALA A 150 5.04 11.63 13.34
CA ALA A 150 5.61 12.57 14.31
C ALA A 150 5.41 12.10 15.75
N LYS A 151 4.21 11.59 16.07
CA LYS A 151 3.85 11.08 17.40
C LYS A 151 4.19 9.59 17.62
N LYS A 152 4.82 8.94 16.63
CA LYS A 152 5.26 7.53 16.67
C LYS A 152 4.15 6.54 17.07
N VAL A 153 2.93 6.76 16.56
CA VAL A 153 1.78 5.89 16.85
C VAL A 153 2.05 4.49 16.30
N LYS A 154 1.97 3.47 17.17
CA LYS A 154 2.20 2.07 16.81
C LYS A 154 0.91 1.43 16.29
N GLY A 155 1.02 0.53 15.33
CA GLY A 155 -0.11 -0.27 14.83
C GLY A 155 -1.12 0.48 13.95
N ALA A 156 -0.92 1.77 13.70
CA ALA A 156 -1.77 2.53 12.79
C ALA A 156 -1.72 1.98 11.35
N ARG A 157 -2.88 1.76 10.75
CA ARG A 157 -3.06 1.29 9.37
C ARG A 157 -3.77 2.36 8.57
N VAL A 158 -3.02 3.27 7.97
CA VAL A 158 -3.57 4.39 7.19
C VAL A 158 -3.09 4.29 5.76
N GLN A 159 -4.04 4.22 4.82
CA GLN A 159 -3.79 4.23 3.38
C GLN A 159 -2.98 5.45 2.96
N ARG A 160 -2.25 5.32 1.85
CA ARG A 160 -1.67 6.49 1.18
C ARG A 160 -2.77 7.46 0.69
N PRO A 161 -2.41 8.75 0.51
CA PRO A 161 -3.35 9.73 0.00
C PRO A 161 -3.91 9.27 -1.35
N PHE A 162 -5.23 9.32 -1.50
CA PHE A 162 -5.94 8.96 -2.73
C PHE A 162 -5.68 7.51 -3.24
N ALA A 163 -5.28 6.60 -2.35
CA ALA A 163 -5.00 5.21 -2.70
C ALA A 163 -6.26 4.33 -2.74
N CYS A 164 -6.27 3.41 -3.69
CA CYS A 164 -7.20 2.28 -3.73
C CYS A 164 -6.54 1.04 -3.11
N GLY A 165 -7.27 0.27 -2.30
CA GLY A 165 -6.77 -0.99 -1.73
C GLY A 165 -7.22 -2.23 -2.51
N ASP A 166 -7.03 -3.40 -1.90
CA ASP A 166 -7.34 -4.71 -2.50
C ASP A 166 -8.85 -5.00 -2.57
N ARG A 167 -9.69 -4.31 -1.78
CA ARG A 167 -11.15 -4.51 -1.78
C ARG A 167 -11.87 -3.69 -2.85
N ARG A 168 -11.15 -2.89 -3.63
CA ARG A 168 -11.71 -2.12 -4.75
C ARG A 168 -12.49 -3.03 -5.71
N ARG A 169 -13.56 -2.49 -6.30
CA ARG A 169 -14.39 -3.19 -7.31
C ARG A 169 -14.05 -2.82 -8.76
N LYS A 170 -13.42 -1.66 -8.97
CA LYS A 170 -12.95 -1.16 -10.28
C LYS A 170 -11.71 -0.32 -10.04
N SER A 171 -10.76 -0.34 -10.98
CA SER A 171 -9.49 0.37 -10.83
C SER A 171 -9.32 1.56 -11.79
N GLU A 172 -10.28 1.81 -12.68
CA GLU A 172 -10.19 2.85 -13.72
C GLU A 172 -9.94 4.27 -13.15
N HIS A 173 -10.46 4.55 -11.96
CA HIS A 173 -10.30 5.83 -11.28
C HIS A 173 -9.04 5.92 -10.41
N CYS A 174 -8.37 4.79 -10.14
CA CYS A 174 -7.28 4.72 -9.18
C CYS A 174 -6.00 5.31 -9.78
N ARG A 175 -5.41 6.28 -9.06
CA ARG A 175 -4.07 6.80 -9.36
C ARG A 175 -2.98 6.02 -8.65
N ILE A 176 -3.29 5.54 -7.45
CA ILE A 176 -2.40 4.76 -6.61
C ILE A 176 -3.13 3.48 -6.21
N ILE A 177 -2.46 2.34 -6.34
CA ILE A 177 -2.96 1.05 -5.85
C ILE A 177 -2.01 0.54 -4.76
N GLU A 178 -2.55 0.22 -3.60
CA GLU A 178 -1.86 -0.49 -2.53
C GLU A 178 -2.29 -1.96 -2.55
N GLY A 179 -1.32 -2.87 -2.57
CA GLY A 179 -1.58 -4.31 -2.64
C GLY A 179 -1.22 -4.95 -3.98
N ILE A 180 -1.72 -6.16 -4.23
CA ILE A 180 -1.32 -6.94 -5.41
C ILE A 180 -2.17 -6.56 -6.62
N LEU A 181 -1.50 -6.15 -7.70
CA LEU A 181 -2.12 -5.87 -8.99
C LEU A 181 -2.01 -7.11 -9.90
N VAL A 182 -3.06 -7.91 -9.93
CA VAL A 182 -3.22 -8.99 -10.91
C VAL A 182 -3.81 -8.40 -12.19
N LEU A 183 -3.04 -8.43 -13.28
CA LEU A 183 -3.38 -7.70 -14.51
C LEU A 183 -4.58 -8.29 -15.28
N GLU A 184 -4.86 -9.59 -15.14
CA GLU A 184 -6.03 -10.23 -15.76
C GLU A 184 -7.30 -10.17 -14.92
N ASP A 185 -7.21 -9.67 -13.68
CA ASP A 185 -8.37 -9.51 -12.82
C ASP A 185 -9.36 -8.54 -13.50
N PRO A 186 -10.67 -8.86 -13.57
CA PRO A 186 -11.69 -8.03 -14.21
C PRO A 186 -11.70 -6.57 -13.75
N ARG A 187 -11.24 -6.30 -12.52
CA ARG A 187 -11.18 -4.96 -11.94
C ARG A 187 -10.07 -4.10 -12.54
N ASN A 188 -9.07 -4.72 -13.17
CA ASN A 188 -7.82 -4.12 -13.62
C ASN A 188 -7.67 -4.09 -15.15
N LEU A 189 -8.73 -4.42 -15.91
CA LEU A 189 -8.68 -4.48 -17.38
C LEU A 189 -8.47 -3.12 -18.05
N ASN A 190 -8.69 -2.01 -17.33
CA ASN A 190 -8.42 -0.65 -17.80
C ASN A 190 -7.97 0.23 -16.63
N LEU A 191 -6.79 0.87 -16.77
CA LEU A 191 -6.09 1.58 -15.70
C LEU A 191 -5.51 2.92 -16.20
N PRO A 192 -6.32 3.80 -16.83
CA PRO A 192 -5.83 4.97 -17.56
C PRO A 192 -5.22 6.04 -16.65
N LYS A 193 -5.55 6.00 -15.35
CA LYS A 193 -5.09 6.95 -14.34
C LYS A 193 -3.99 6.39 -13.44
N LEU A 194 -3.68 5.09 -13.53
CA LEU A 194 -2.74 4.44 -12.63
C LEU A 194 -1.33 5.00 -12.82
N GLU A 195 -0.77 5.58 -11.76
CA GLU A 195 0.55 6.19 -11.73
C GLU A 195 1.52 5.32 -10.92
N GLU A 196 1.06 4.77 -9.79
CA GLU A 196 1.90 4.08 -8.82
C GLU A 196 1.25 2.81 -8.26
N VAL A 197 2.06 1.76 -8.10
CA VAL A 197 1.67 0.54 -7.39
C VAL A 197 2.58 0.34 -6.19
N TYR A 198 2.01 0.33 -5.00
CA TYR A 198 2.67 -0.07 -3.75
C TYR A 198 2.36 -1.52 -3.45
N GLY A 199 3.04 -2.41 -4.17
CA GLY A 199 2.79 -3.84 -4.14
C GLY A 199 3.45 -4.57 -5.32
N ARG A 200 2.85 -5.71 -5.70
CA ARG A 200 3.34 -6.55 -6.80
C ARG A 200 2.47 -6.39 -8.03
N VAL A 201 3.05 -6.48 -9.22
CA VAL A 201 2.34 -6.56 -10.49
C VAL A 201 2.52 -7.96 -11.09
N ILE A 202 1.42 -8.63 -11.39
CA ILE A 202 1.43 -10.06 -11.78
C ILE A 202 0.55 -10.28 -13.02
N LEU A 203 1.13 -10.94 -14.02
CA LEU A 203 0.41 -11.62 -15.09
C LEU A 203 1.05 -12.99 -15.31
N SER A 204 0.34 -14.05 -14.99
CA SER A 204 0.86 -15.42 -15.09
C SER A 204 -0.18 -16.37 -15.65
N GLY A 205 0.19 -17.19 -16.64
CA GLY A 205 -0.72 -18.19 -17.19
C GLY A 205 -1.91 -17.61 -17.96
N SER A 206 -1.80 -16.36 -18.41
CA SER A 206 -2.92 -15.60 -18.99
C SER A 206 -3.02 -15.76 -20.50
N ASN A 207 -4.25 -15.60 -21.01
CA ASN A 207 -4.55 -15.57 -22.44
C ASN A 207 -4.54 -14.16 -23.04
N LEU A 208 -4.24 -13.12 -22.26
CA LEU A 208 -4.17 -11.75 -22.76
C LEU A 208 -3.10 -11.61 -23.86
N GLU A 209 -3.47 -10.93 -24.95
CA GLU A 209 -2.51 -10.59 -26.01
C GLU A 209 -1.67 -9.35 -25.67
N LYS A 210 -2.21 -8.46 -24.84
CA LYS A 210 -1.58 -7.21 -24.40
C LYS A 210 -1.87 -7.00 -22.93
N LEU A 211 -0.98 -6.30 -22.25
CA LEU A 211 -1.24 -5.86 -20.88
C LEU A 211 -2.41 -4.86 -20.85
N PRO A 212 -3.15 -4.73 -19.73
CA PRO A 212 -4.12 -3.66 -19.54
C PRO A 212 -3.51 -2.29 -19.79
N HIS A 213 -4.30 -1.37 -20.32
CA HIS A 213 -3.84 -0.02 -20.63
C HIS A 213 -3.50 0.75 -19.34
N MET A 214 -2.22 1.12 -19.18
CA MET A 214 -1.60 1.74 -18.00
C MET A 214 -0.60 2.85 -18.42
N PRO A 215 -1.00 3.83 -19.23
CA PRO A 215 -0.08 4.76 -19.90
C PRO A 215 0.69 5.67 -18.94
N LYS A 216 0.19 5.83 -17.70
CA LYS A 216 0.77 6.72 -16.67
C LYS A 216 1.59 5.97 -15.63
N LEU A 217 1.65 4.64 -15.70
CA LEU A 217 2.33 3.84 -14.70
C LEU A 217 3.84 4.10 -14.78
N LYS A 218 4.38 4.71 -13.73
CA LYS A 218 5.78 5.13 -13.66
C LYS A 218 6.54 4.52 -12.48
N LYS A 219 5.82 4.07 -11.45
CA LYS A 219 6.42 3.60 -10.19
C LYS A 219 5.81 2.29 -9.71
N ILE A 220 6.69 1.37 -9.33
CA ILE A 220 6.32 0.18 -8.55
C ILE A 220 7.21 0.13 -7.31
N GLU A 221 6.60 0.01 -6.14
CA GLU A 221 7.29 -0.10 -4.87
C GLU A 221 6.85 -1.37 -4.15
N TRP A 222 7.79 -2.29 -3.95
CA TRP A 222 7.57 -3.52 -3.21
C TRP A 222 8.50 -3.53 -2.01
N MET A 223 7.93 -3.42 -0.79
CA MET A 223 8.65 -3.31 0.50
C MET A 223 8.46 -4.49 1.46
N ASP A 224 7.76 -5.57 1.04
CA ASP A 224 7.60 -6.83 1.80
C ASP A 224 8.81 -7.80 1.72
N ASN A 225 9.17 -8.45 2.83
CA ASN A 225 10.39 -9.27 3.01
C ASN A 225 10.39 -10.61 2.26
N LYS A 226 9.32 -10.94 1.53
CA LYS A 226 9.20 -12.17 0.74
C LYS A 226 10.16 -12.15 -0.46
N LYS A 227 10.77 -13.29 -0.77
CA LYS A 227 11.63 -13.52 -1.95
C LYS A 227 10.80 -13.63 -3.24
N LEU A 228 9.96 -12.63 -3.50
CA LEU A 228 9.08 -12.58 -4.67
C LEU A 228 9.42 -11.37 -5.54
N PRO A 229 9.29 -11.49 -6.88
CA PRO A 229 9.51 -10.37 -7.78
C PRO A 229 8.48 -9.26 -7.56
N ALA A 230 8.89 -8.00 -7.73
CA ALA A 230 7.94 -6.88 -7.78
C ALA A 230 7.07 -6.93 -9.04
N ILE A 231 7.63 -7.42 -10.16
CA ILE A 231 6.90 -7.66 -11.41
C ILE A 231 7.10 -9.11 -11.86
N THR A 232 6.01 -9.81 -12.15
CA THR A 232 6.01 -11.17 -12.70
C THR A 232 5.17 -11.21 -13.97
N ILE A 233 5.79 -11.49 -15.12
CA ILE A 233 5.14 -11.70 -16.42
C ILE A 233 5.60 -13.06 -16.97
N GLU A 234 4.86 -14.13 -16.70
CA GLU A 234 5.31 -15.48 -17.07
C GLU A 234 4.24 -16.41 -17.63
N ASN A 235 4.66 -17.34 -18.49
CA ASN A 235 3.80 -18.40 -19.02
C ASN A 235 2.54 -17.87 -19.74
N ASN A 236 2.63 -16.74 -20.44
CA ASN A 236 1.50 -16.16 -21.18
C ASN A 236 1.65 -16.49 -22.68
N PRO A 237 0.98 -17.54 -23.20
CA PRO A 237 1.20 -18.05 -24.57
C PRO A 237 0.83 -17.05 -25.66
N ASN A 238 -0.10 -16.13 -25.38
CA ASN A 238 -0.62 -15.18 -26.36
C ASN A 238 -0.10 -13.76 -26.20
N LEU A 239 0.64 -13.46 -25.12
CA LEU A 239 1.15 -12.11 -24.86
C LEU A 239 2.15 -11.69 -25.95
N LYS A 240 1.83 -10.59 -26.65
CA LYS A 240 2.63 -10.05 -27.76
C LYS A 240 3.48 -8.86 -27.34
N SER A 241 3.07 -8.10 -26.33
CA SER A 241 3.69 -6.83 -25.96
C SER A 241 3.69 -6.58 -24.44
N ILE A 242 4.73 -5.88 -23.97
CA ILE A 242 4.84 -5.33 -22.61
C ILE A 242 5.01 -3.80 -22.62
N ALA A 243 4.58 -3.12 -23.70
CA ALA A 243 4.77 -1.67 -23.86
C ALA A 243 4.30 -0.84 -22.65
N GLU A 244 3.22 -1.27 -21.99
CA GLU A 244 2.65 -0.64 -20.79
C GLU A 244 3.59 -0.62 -19.58
N LEU A 245 4.63 -1.46 -19.56
CA LEU A 245 5.68 -1.46 -18.52
C LEU A 245 6.93 -0.69 -18.95
N ALA A 246 7.09 -0.39 -20.23
CA ALA A 246 8.33 0.17 -20.77
C ALA A 246 8.62 1.59 -20.25
N ASN A 247 7.58 2.32 -19.80
CA ASN A 247 7.67 3.66 -19.24
C ASN A 247 7.92 3.68 -17.73
N ILE A 248 8.06 2.53 -17.07
CA ILE A 248 8.35 2.49 -15.63
C ILE A 248 9.75 3.04 -15.38
N GLU A 249 9.81 4.17 -14.67
CA GLU A 249 11.04 4.88 -14.34
C GLU A 249 11.66 4.36 -13.04
N ASN A 250 10.81 3.97 -12.08
CA ASN A 250 11.25 3.65 -10.73
C ASN A 250 10.67 2.34 -10.21
N ILE A 251 11.57 1.41 -9.86
CA ILE A 251 11.23 0.17 -9.14
C ILE A 251 11.96 0.20 -7.81
N VAL A 252 11.22 0.42 -6.72
CA VAL A 252 11.75 0.48 -5.36
C VAL A 252 11.57 -0.88 -4.69
N LEU A 253 12.65 -1.41 -4.13
CA LEU A 253 12.68 -2.75 -3.53
C LEU A 253 13.29 -2.68 -2.14
N GLY A 254 12.74 -3.45 -1.20
CA GLY A 254 13.45 -3.74 0.04
C GLY A 254 14.56 -4.77 -0.14
N ARG A 255 15.27 -5.08 0.95
CA ARG A 255 16.49 -5.90 0.94
C ARG A 255 16.27 -7.32 0.37
N GLY A 256 17.19 -7.78 -0.49
CA GLY A 256 17.33 -9.18 -0.93
C GLY A 256 16.33 -9.66 -2.00
N ARG A 257 15.86 -8.78 -2.89
CA ARG A 257 14.69 -9.05 -3.74
C ARG A 257 15.01 -9.14 -5.22
N MET A 258 14.20 -9.94 -5.91
CA MET A 258 14.16 -9.95 -7.37
C MET A 258 13.32 -8.78 -7.87
N ASN A 259 13.80 -8.10 -8.90
CA ASN A 259 13.13 -6.90 -9.41
C ASN A 259 11.94 -7.32 -10.30
N VAL A 260 12.27 -8.01 -11.39
CA VAL A 260 11.35 -8.27 -12.51
C VAL A 260 11.67 -9.65 -13.07
N VAL A 261 10.62 -10.43 -13.37
CA VAL A 261 10.71 -11.72 -14.06
C VAL A 261 9.83 -11.67 -15.30
N ILE A 262 10.45 -11.90 -16.46
CA ILE A 262 9.76 -12.01 -17.75
C ILE A 262 10.26 -13.27 -18.45
N ARG A 263 9.44 -14.33 -18.53
CA ARG A 263 9.86 -15.62 -19.11
C ARG A 263 8.70 -16.42 -19.67
N ASN A 264 9.00 -17.35 -20.57
CA ASN A 264 8.02 -18.30 -21.12
C ASN A 264 6.80 -17.58 -21.77
N ASN A 265 7.04 -16.48 -22.47
CA ASN A 265 6.02 -15.76 -23.24
C ASN A 265 6.39 -15.87 -24.74
N PRO A 266 6.02 -16.96 -25.45
CA PRO A 266 6.59 -17.32 -26.76
C PRO A 266 6.29 -16.32 -27.88
N LYS A 267 5.16 -15.60 -27.80
CA LYS A 267 4.79 -14.57 -28.79
C LYS A 267 5.28 -13.18 -28.42
N LEU A 268 5.88 -13.00 -27.24
CA LEU A 268 6.33 -11.70 -26.77
C LEU A 268 7.51 -11.21 -27.62
N CYS A 269 7.43 -9.96 -28.06
CA CYS A 269 8.54 -9.22 -28.61
C CYS A 269 8.48 -7.77 -28.11
N ILE A 270 9.56 -7.02 -28.29
CA ILE A 270 9.64 -5.60 -27.92
C ILE A 270 9.54 -4.75 -29.18
N GLU A 271 8.66 -3.75 -29.18
CA GLU A 271 8.55 -2.80 -30.29
C GLU A 271 9.83 -1.95 -30.42
N PRO A 272 10.31 -1.64 -31.64
CA PRO A 272 11.56 -0.91 -31.85
C PRO A 272 11.67 0.41 -31.05
N GLU A 273 10.58 1.16 -30.94
CA GLU A 273 10.49 2.41 -30.17
C GLU A 273 10.68 2.22 -28.66
N ASN A 274 10.45 1.02 -28.14
CA ASN A 274 10.60 0.68 -26.72
C ASN A 274 11.98 0.10 -26.39
N MET A 275 12.74 -0.37 -27.39
CA MET A 275 14.05 -1.04 -27.19
C MET A 275 15.06 -0.20 -26.41
N GLN A 276 15.00 1.13 -26.55
CA GLN A 276 15.96 2.02 -25.90
C GLN A 276 15.58 2.44 -24.49
N LYS A 277 14.35 2.13 -24.03
CA LYS A 277 13.85 2.50 -22.71
C LYS A 277 14.61 1.76 -21.60
N SER A 278 14.85 2.46 -20.48
CA SER A 278 15.66 1.96 -19.36
C SER A 278 15.10 0.66 -18.78
N PHE A 279 13.77 0.57 -18.63
CA PHE A 279 13.09 -0.64 -18.18
C PHE A 279 13.42 -1.85 -19.06
N VAL A 280 13.28 -1.69 -20.38
CA VAL A 280 13.51 -2.75 -21.37
C VAL A 280 14.96 -3.20 -21.34
N LYS A 281 15.91 -2.26 -21.43
CA LYS A 281 17.34 -2.57 -21.38
C LYS A 281 17.74 -3.35 -20.13
N LYS A 282 17.09 -3.07 -19.00
CA LYS A 282 17.43 -3.69 -17.71
C LYS A 282 16.74 -5.03 -17.48
N TYR A 283 15.48 -5.18 -17.90
CA TYR A 283 14.64 -6.31 -17.48
C TYR A 283 14.08 -7.16 -18.62
N ALA A 284 14.16 -6.69 -19.86
CA ALA A 284 13.60 -7.36 -21.05
C ALA A 284 14.62 -7.46 -22.20
N ALA A 285 15.92 -7.25 -21.96
CA ALA A 285 16.95 -7.32 -23.00
C ALA A 285 17.09 -8.71 -23.67
N HIS A 286 16.63 -9.77 -23.00
CA HIS A 286 16.58 -11.13 -23.54
C HIS A 286 15.37 -11.38 -24.45
N VAL A 287 14.40 -10.46 -24.48
CA VAL A 287 13.24 -10.54 -25.37
C VAL A 287 13.64 -9.98 -26.73
N ARG A 288 13.28 -10.69 -27.81
CA ARG A 288 13.58 -10.26 -29.18
C ARG A 288 12.80 -8.99 -29.55
N GLU A 289 13.38 -8.19 -30.43
CA GLU A 289 12.69 -7.09 -31.08
C GLU A 289 11.64 -7.61 -32.09
N CYS A 290 10.49 -6.93 -32.17
CA CYS A 290 9.41 -7.26 -33.08
C CYS A 290 9.84 -7.03 -34.54
N GLY A 291 9.45 -7.93 -35.46
CA GLY A 291 9.80 -7.81 -36.89
C GLY A 291 11.26 -8.16 -37.21
N SER A 292 12.11 -8.42 -36.21
CA SER A 292 13.48 -8.89 -36.46
C SER A 292 13.47 -10.35 -36.92
N HIS A 293 13.76 -10.58 -38.20
CA HIS A 293 14.03 -11.92 -38.69
C HIS A 293 15.38 -12.45 -38.17
N PRO A 294 15.48 -13.75 -37.79
CA PRO A 294 16.72 -14.35 -37.30
C PRO A 294 17.92 -14.33 -38.29
N SER A 295 17.73 -13.88 -39.53
CA SER A 295 18.69 -14.07 -40.63
C SER A 295 19.73 -12.95 -40.83
N LEU A 296 19.72 -11.85 -40.05
CA LEU A 296 20.60 -10.69 -40.32
C LEU A 296 21.62 -10.34 -39.21
N ARG A 297 21.74 -11.13 -38.15
CA ARG A 297 22.74 -10.89 -37.06
C ARG A 297 23.98 -11.77 -37.10
N ARG A 298 24.25 -12.48 -38.20
CA ARG A 298 25.41 -13.39 -38.31
C ARG A 298 26.60 -12.88 -39.14
N SER A 299 26.57 -11.65 -39.67
CA SER A 299 27.61 -11.18 -40.60
C SER A 299 28.61 -10.14 -40.09
N ASN A 300 28.45 -9.52 -38.91
CA ASN A 300 29.37 -8.44 -38.47
C ASN A 300 30.07 -8.68 -37.12
N PHE A 301 30.53 -9.91 -36.87
CA PHE A 301 31.45 -10.22 -35.75
C PHE A 301 32.55 -11.19 -36.17
N LYS A 302 33.28 -10.84 -37.24
CA LYS A 302 34.63 -11.37 -37.49
C LYS A 302 35.44 -10.30 -38.21
N GLN A 303 36.06 -9.41 -37.42
CA GLN A 303 37.39 -8.85 -37.67
C GLN A 303 37.72 -7.86 -36.55
N ALA A 304 38.27 -8.40 -35.46
CA ALA A 304 39.21 -7.68 -34.63
C ALA A 304 40.10 -8.71 -33.94
N ALA A 305 41.37 -8.70 -34.35
CA ALA A 305 42.55 -9.22 -33.67
C ALA A 305 42.60 -10.73 -33.37
N PHE A 306 43.47 -11.45 -34.08
CA PHE A 306 44.56 -12.15 -33.43
C PHE A 306 45.77 -12.17 -34.37
N HIS A 307 46.82 -11.48 -33.93
CA HIS A 307 48.15 -11.51 -34.51
C HIS A 307 48.75 -12.92 -34.39
N ASP A 308 49.57 -13.25 -35.39
CA ASP A 308 50.43 -14.43 -35.46
C ASP A 308 51.29 -14.65 -34.22
N THR A 309 51.39 -15.91 -33.78
CA THR A 309 52.68 -16.55 -33.50
C THR A 309 52.53 -18.08 -33.52
N PRO A 310 53.50 -18.84 -34.08
CA PRO A 310 53.37 -20.28 -34.31
C PRO A 310 53.85 -21.09 -33.11
N GLY A 311 53.11 -22.14 -32.75
CA GLY A 311 53.46 -23.00 -31.60
C GLY A 311 52.91 -24.41 -31.72
N ARG A 312 53.77 -25.31 -32.21
CA ARG A 312 53.85 -26.77 -32.00
C ARG A 312 52.55 -27.58 -31.77
N ALA A 313 52.34 -28.50 -32.70
CA ALA A 313 51.55 -29.71 -32.50
C ALA A 313 52.09 -30.53 -31.33
N ASP A 314 51.19 -31.07 -30.51
CA ASP A 314 51.42 -32.31 -29.78
C ASP A 314 50.15 -33.18 -29.85
N PRO A 315 50.26 -34.48 -30.20
CA PRO A 315 49.14 -35.35 -30.51
C PRO A 315 48.83 -36.25 -29.32
N ASN A 316 47.75 -35.97 -28.59
CA ASN A 316 47.05 -36.93 -27.74
C ASN A 316 45.75 -36.23 -27.29
N GLY A 317 44.56 -36.57 -27.78
CA GLY A 317 44.06 -37.92 -27.95
C GLY A 317 43.16 -38.30 -26.77
N THR A 318 42.11 -37.52 -26.47
CA THR A 318 41.00 -38.04 -25.66
C THR A 318 39.66 -37.42 -26.06
N ARG A 319 38.80 -38.30 -26.59
CA ARG A 319 37.42 -38.08 -27.04
C ARG A 319 36.52 -37.68 -25.87
N GLY A 320 36.02 -36.44 -25.87
CA GLY A 320 34.84 -36.06 -25.11
C GLY A 320 33.57 -36.50 -25.85
N LYS A 321 32.86 -37.49 -25.30
CA LYS A 321 31.54 -37.93 -25.76
C LYS A 321 30.48 -36.88 -25.44
N ILE A 322 29.74 -36.45 -26.44
CA ILE A 322 28.38 -35.91 -26.30
C ILE A 322 27.41 -37.09 -26.42
N PRO A 323 26.41 -37.20 -25.55
CA PRO A 323 25.11 -37.65 -26.05
C PRO A 323 23.92 -36.83 -25.54
N TRP A 324 22.98 -36.65 -26.46
CA TRP A 324 21.64 -36.11 -26.31
C TRP A 324 20.70 -37.03 -25.49
N LEU A 325 19.65 -36.40 -24.97
CA LEU A 325 18.26 -36.87 -24.74
C LEU A 325 17.96 -38.37 -24.58
N GLN A 326 17.32 -38.73 -23.45
CA GLN A 326 16.02 -39.44 -23.36
C GLN A 326 15.58 -39.44 -21.88
N GLU A 327 14.46 -38.78 -21.55
CA GLU A 327 13.12 -39.38 -21.42
C GLU A 327 12.88 -39.96 -20.02
N LYS A 328 12.01 -39.30 -19.24
CA LYS A 328 11.06 -39.98 -18.36
C LYS A 328 9.83 -39.09 -18.16
N LEU A 329 8.75 -39.54 -18.81
CA LEU A 329 7.37 -39.22 -18.49
C LEU A 329 7.09 -39.64 -17.03
N GLY A 330 6.46 -38.73 -16.29
CA GLY A 330 5.91 -38.97 -14.96
C GLY A 330 4.63 -38.18 -14.84
N VAL A 331 3.54 -38.76 -15.33
CA VAL A 331 2.18 -38.29 -15.15
C VAL A 331 1.86 -38.27 -13.65
N GLY A 332 1.49 -37.11 -13.14
CA GLY A 332 1.04 -36.92 -11.76
C GLY A 332 -0.01 -35.81 -11.74
N ASN A 333 -1.28 -36.22 -11.89
CA ASN A 333 -2.44 -35.39 -11.61
C ASN A 333 -2.41 -34.97 -10.13
N SER A 334 -2.32 -33.67 -9.88
CA SER A 334 -2.81 -33.08 -8.63
C SER A 334 -3.37 -31.71 -8.95
N GLY A 335 -4.70 -31.65 -9.05
CA GLY A 335 -5.43 -30.39 -9.06
C GLY A 335 -5.15 -29.66 -7.77
N VAL A 336 -4.52 -28.49 -7.87
CA VAL A 336 -4.35 -27.57 -6.74
C VAL A 336 -5.45 -26.52 -6.85
N SER A 337 -6.50 -26.73 -6.05
CA SER A 337 -7.47 -25.70 -5.69
C SER A 337 -6.78 -24.70 -4.76
N TYR A 338 -6.78 -23.42 -5.11
CA TYR A 338 -6.33 -22.36 -4.20
C TYR A 338 -7.49 -21.97 -3.29
N ASN A 339 -7.51 -22.51 -2.07
CA ASN A 339 -8.33 -21.99 -0.98
C ASN A 339 -7.72 -20.66 -0.50
N TYR A 340 -8.48 -19.59 -0.62
CA TYR A 340 -8.17 -18.31 0.02
C TYR A 340 -8.61 -18.36 1.47
N GLU A 341 -7.70 -18.69 2.40
CA GLU A 341 -7.90 -18.38 3.81
C GLU A 341 -7.62 -16.89 4.05
N THR A 342 -8.67 -16.10 4.10
CA THR A 342 -8.68 -14.79 4.74
C THR A 342 -8.55 -14.96 6.25
N HIS A 343 -7.38 -14.64 6.81
CA HIS A 343 -7.29 -14.37 8.24
C HIS A 343 -7.63 -12.91 8.50
N CYS A 344 -8.84 -12.70 9.03
CA CYS A 344 -9.19 -11.51 9.79
C CYS A 344 -8.50 -11.61 11.16
N MET A 345 -7.67 -10.60 11.49
CA MET A 345 -7.42 -10.15 12.86
C MET A 345 -7.33 -8.63 12.88
#